data_AF-A0A8T7KRA8-F1
#
_entry.id   AF-A0A8T7KRA8-F1
#
_cell.length_a   1.000
_cell.length_b   1.000
_cell.length_c   1.000
_cell.angle_alpha   90.00
_cell.angle_beta   90.00
_cell.angle_gamma   90.00
#
_symmetry.space_group_name_H-M   'P 1'
#
loop_
_entity.id
_entity.type
_entity.pdbx_description
1 polymer ?
#
loop_
_entity_poly.entity_id
_entity_poly.type
_entity_poly.pdbx_seq_one_letter_code
_entity_poly.pdbx_strand_id
1 'polypeptide(L)'
;MTMSPVLLIPLVVSAILGAIGGSAFRWAVPQQAWNIFIATFLWTLIAAAGTAIGRFAVERVRRGQWRRGLWIAHVQSFPLTTVFLLVAALVSAGAVLVPELVPIVYAATLVVALSVAALGVLGSPYVK
;
A
#
# COMPACT_ATOMS: atom_id res chain seq x y z
N MET A 1 15.05 -11.77 13.02
CA MET A 1 14.63 -10.37 12.80
C MET A 1 13.22 -10.23 13.37
N THR A 2 13.05 -9.52 14.48
CA THR A 2 11.73 -9.25 15.07
C THR A 2 11.03 -8.17 14.23
N MET A 3 9.90 -8.50 13.59
CA MET A 3 9.12 -7.52 12.84
C MET A 3 8.51 -6.52 13.81
N SER A 4 8.68 -5.22 13.54
CA SER A 4 8.05 -4.16 14.33
C SER A 4 6.53 -4.25 14.20
N PRO A 5 5.75 -4.22 15.30
CA PRO A 5 4.29 -4.28 15.26
C PRO A 5 3.65 -3.17 14.40
N VAL A 6 4.37 -2.05 14.21
CA VAL A 6 3.96 -0.91 13.38
C VAL A 6 3.80 -1.27 11.90
N LEU A 7 4.51 -2.30 11.41
CA LEU A 7 4.35 -2.82 10.05
C LEU A 7 3.41 -4.03 9.98
N LEU A 8 3.28 -4.76 11.10
CA LEU A 8 2.52 -6.01 11.15
C LEU A 8 1.00 -5.75 11.03
N ILE A 9 0.47 -4.74 11.73
CA ILE A 9 -0.96 -4.41 11.66
C ILE A 9 -1.36 -3.99 10.23
N PRO A 10 -0.66 -3.05 9.56
CA PRO A 10 -0.98 -2.69 8.18
C PRO A 10 -0.85 -3.86 7.21
N LEU A 11 0.13 -4.76 7.40
CA LEU A 11 0.28 -5.97 6.58
C LEU A 11 -0.93 -6.91 6.71
N VAL A 12 -1.41 -7.14 7.94
CA VAL A 12 -2.61 -7.96 8.19
C VAL A 12 -3.85 -7.32 7.58
N VAL A 13 -4.03 -6.00 7.76
CA VAL A 13 -5.15 -5.27 7.15
C VAL A 13 -5.09 -5.39 5.63
N SER A 14 -3.90 -5.25 5.04
CA SER A 14 -3.70 -5.40 3.60
C SER A 14 -4.01 -6.81 3.09
N ALA A 15 -3.64 -7.84 3.84
CA ALA A 15 -4.01 -9.22 3.55
C ALA A 15 -5.53 -9.42 3.57
N ILE A 16 -6.22 -8.89 4.58
CA ILE A 16 -7.68 -8.95 4.70
C ILE A 16 -8.35 -8.25 3.51
N LEU A 17 -7.89 -7.05 3.15
CA LEU A 17 -8.39 -6.32 1.99
C LEU A 17 -8.15 -7.10 0.69
N GLY A 18 -6.98 -7.73 0.54
CA GLY A 18 -6.68 -8.62 -0.58
C GLY A 18 -7.63 -9.82 -0.64
N ALA A 19 -7.94 -10.43 0.49
CA ALA A 19 -8.89 -11.54 0.56
C ALA A 19 -10.30 -11.09 0.15
N ILE A 20 -10.78 -9.94 0.65
CA ILE A 20 -12.09 -9.38 0.29
C ILE A 20 -12.13 -9.08 -1.22
N GLY A 21 -11.15 -8.34 -1.73
CA GLY A 21 -11.05 -7.97 -3.15
C GLY A 21 -10.95 -9.18 -4.08
N GLY A 22 -10.13 -10.16 -3.73
CA GLY A 22 -9.97 -11.40 -4.49
C GLY A 22 -11.19 -12.31 -4.42
N SER A 23 -11.89 -12.37 -3.28
CA SER A 23 -13.09 -13.21 -3.11
C SER A 23 -14.23 -12.77 -4.02
N ALA A 24 -14.33 -11.47 -4.34
CA ALA A 24 -15.39 -10.93 -5.18
C ALA A 24 -15.45 -11.61 -6.57
N PHE A 25 -14.31 -12.04 -7.11
CA PHE A 25 -14.23 -12.76 -8.39
C PHE A 25 -14.84 -14.17 -8.36
N ARG A 26 -15.21 -14.68 -7.18
CA ARG A 26 -15.86 -16.00 -7.04
C ARG A 26 -17.38 -15.93 -7.09
N TRP A 27 -17.97 -14.79 -6.72
CA TRP A 27 -19.41 -14.69 -6.47
C TRP A 27 -20.09 -13.47 -7.10
N ALA A 28 -19.35 -12.43 -7.47
CA ALA A 28 -19.90 -11.23 -8.08
C ALA A 28 -19.83 -11.27 -9.62
N VAL A 29 -20.70 -10.49 -10.25
CA VAL A 29 -20.63 -10.19 -11.69
C VAL A 29 -19.29 -9.50 -11.99
N PRO A 30 -18.62 -9.76 -13.14
CA PRO A 30 -17.26 -9.28 -13.40
C PRO A 30 -17.02 -7.80 -13.12
N GLN A 31 -17.93 -6.93 -13.56
CA GLN A 31 -17.83 -5.48 -13.33
C GLN A 31 -17.81 -5.12 -11.84
N GLN A 32 -18.65 -5.78 -11.04
CA GLN A 32 -18.74 -5.52 -9.61
C GLN A 32 -17.53 -6.09 -8.85
N ALA A 33 -17.00 -7.24 -9.29
CA ALA A 33 -15.76 -7.80 -8.75
C ALA A 33 -14.59 -6.82 -8.90
N TRP A 34 -14.44 -6.23 -10.10
CA TRP A 34 -13.42 -5.19 -10.34
C TRP A 34 -13.62 -3.94 -9.48
N ASN A 35 -14.85 -3.47 -9.31
CA ASN A 35 -15.13 -2.32 -8.44
C ASN A 35 -14.74 -2.60 -6.99
N ILE A 36 -15.06 -3.78 -6.45
CA ILE A 36 -14.69 -4.18 -5.09
C ILE A 36 -13.17 -4.33 -4.95
N PHE A 37 -12.52 -4.92 -5.95
CA PHE A 37 -11.06 -5.04 -5.99
C PHE A 37 -10.38 -3.67 -5.97
N ILE A 38 -10.81 -2.73 -6.80
CA ILE A 38 -10.27 -1.37 -6.84
C ILE A 38 -10.52 -0.67 -5.49
N ALA A 39 -11.73 -0.77 -4.93
CA ALA A 39 -12.05 -0.15 -3.65
C ALA A 39 -11.15 -0.66 -2.51
N THR A 40 -10.95 -1.98 -2.41
CA THR A 40 -10.08 -2.59 -1.40
C THR A 40 -8.60 -2.26 -1.63
N PHE A 41 -8.17 -2.13 -2.90
CA PHE A 41 -6.84 -1.66 -3.22
C PHE A 41 -6.62 -0.20 -2.82
N LEU A 42 -7.58 0.69 -3.09
CA LEU A 42 -7.52 2.09 -2.65
C LEU A 42 -7.40 2.20 -1.13
N TRP A 43 -8.16 1.40 -0.38
CA TRP A 43 -8.00 1.32 1.08
C TRP A 43 -6.59 0.89 1.51
N THR A 44 -5.97 -0.02 0.78
CA THR A 44 -4.58 -0.43 1.02
C THR A 44 -3.61 0.73 0.80
N LEU A 45 -3.80 1.53 -0.25
CA LEU A 45 -2.99 2.73 -0.51
C LEU A 45 -3.19 3.81 0.56
N ILE A 46 -4.42 4.00 1.04
CA ILE A 46 -4.72 4.94 2.13
C ILE A 46 -4.02 4.49 3.42
N ALA A 47 -4.04 3.20 3.74
CA ALA A 47 -3.33 2.65 4.90
C ALA A 47 -1.81 2.83 4.77
N ALA A 48 -1.24 2.61 3.58
CA ALA A 48 0.17 2.86 3.30
C ALA A 48 0.54 4.33 3.53
N ALA A 49 -0.26 5.26 3.00
CA ALA A 49 -0.04 6.69 3.16
C ALA A 49 -0.14 7.11 4.63
N GLY A 50 -1.18 6.67 5.35
CA GLY A 50 -1.38 7.01 6.76
C GLY A 50 -0.23 6.51 7.66
N THR A 51 0.21 5.27 7.44
CA THR A 51 1.32 4.68 8.22
C THR A 51 2.67 5.34 7.91
N ALA A 52 2.91 5.73 6.66
CA ALA A 52 4.07 6.51 6.29
C ALA A 52 4.06 7.90 6.95
N ILE A 53 2.94 8.62 6.91
CA ILE A 53 2.77 9.93 7.59
C ILE A 53 3.01 9.80 9.10
N GLY A 54 2.40 8.80 9.75
CA GLY A 54 2.62 8.55 11.17
C GLY A 54 4.11 8.30 11.48
N ARG A 55 4.80 7.53 10.63
CA ARG A 55 6.23 7.26 10.80
C ARG A 55 7.10 8.50 10.56
N PHE A 56 6.73 9.36 9.62
CA PHE A 56 7.40 10.65 9.43
C PHE A 56 7.35 11.52 10.70
N ALA A 57 6.20 11.56 11.37
CA ALA A 57 6.01 12.30 12.62
C ALA A 57 6.79 11.68 13.79
N VAL A 58 6.73 10.35 13.95
CA VAL A 58 7.42 9.62 15.02
C VAL A 58 8.94 9.73 14.88
N GLU A 59 9.48 9.54 13.68
CA GLU A 59 10.92 9.63 13.42
C GLU A 59 11.42 11.08 13.28
N ARG A 60 10.51 12.07 13.31
CA ARG A 60 10.80 13.50 13.14
C ARG A 60 11.71 13.77 11.94
N VAL A 61 11.36 13.16 10.81
CA VAL A 61 12.17 13.25 9.58
C VAL A 61 12.31 14.71 9.18
N ARG A 62 13.54 15.14 8.91
CA ARG A 62 13.82 16.55 8.67
C ARG A 62 13.51 16.96 7.24
N ARG A 63 13.27 18.26 7.07
CA ARG A 63 13.07 18.85 5.76
C ARG A 63 14.28 18.58 4.86
N GLY A 64 14.04 18.18 3.62
CA GLY A 64 15.09 17.86 2.64
C GLY A 64 15.77 16.49 2.81
N GLN A 65 15.43 15.68 3.82
CA GLN A 65 15.96 14.31 3.99
C GLN A 65 15.32 13.29 3.03
N TRP A 66 15.48 13.52 1.72
CA TRP A 66 14.88 12.71 0.65
C TRP A 66 15.20 11.22 0.75
N ARG A 67 16.45 10.87 1.06
CA ARG A 67 16.86 9.47 1.20
C ARG A 67 16.03 8.74 2.27
N ARG A 68 15.78 9.39 3.41
CA ARG A 68 14.98 8.79 4.49
C ARG A 68 13.50 8.78 4.15
N GLY A 69 12.99 9.84 3.52
CA GLY A 69 11.59 9.90 3.11
C GLY A 69 11.21 8.87 2.05
N LEU A 70 12.04 8.70 1.03
CA LEU A 70 11.86 7.67 0.01
C LEU A 70 11.94 6.27 0.63
N TRP A 71 12.87 6.05 1.57
CA TRP A 71 12.96 4.78 2.29
C TRP A 71 11.68 4.45 3.08
N ILE A 72 11.16 5.42 3.84
CA ILE A 72 9.92 5.23 4.61
C ILE A 72 8.75 4.94 3.67
N ALA A 73 8.58 5.75 2.62
CA ALA A 73 7.50 5.56 1.66
C ALA A 73 7.59 4.21 0.95
N HIS A 74 8.78 3.75 0.60
CA HIS A 74 8.98 2.44 -0.01
C HIS A 74 8.55 1.31 0.95
N VAL A 75 9.09 1.32 2.17
CA VAL A 75 8.84 0.28 3.17
C VAL A 75 7.38 0.22 3.63
N GLN A 76 6.66 1.34 3.59
CA GLN A 76 5.25 1.40 4.01
C GLN A 76 4.25 1.14 2.88
N SER A 77 4.68 1.18 1.61
CA SER A 77 3.77 1.02 0.47
C SER A 77 3.94 -0.32 -0.25
N PHE A 78 5.15 -0.67 -0.66
CA PHE A 78 5.37 -1.84 -1.52
C PHE A 78 5.05 -3.17 -0.85
N PRO A 79 5.50 -3.45 0.39
CA PRO A 79 5.14 -4.70 1.06
C PRO A 79 3.62 -4.89 1.22
N LEU A 80 2.88 -3.81 1.47
CA LEU A 80 1.42 -3.86 1.56
C LEU A 80 0.81 -4.23 0.21
N THR A 81 1.20 -3.54 -0.86
CA THR A 81 0.73 -3.87 -2.21
C THR A 81 1.04 -5.31 -2.61
N THR A 82 2.24 -5.80 -2.30
CA THR A 82 2.64 -7.18 -2.59
C THR A 82 1.77 -8.17 -1.82
N VAL A 83 1.55 -7.96 -0.53
CA VAL A 83 0.70 -8.84 0.29
C VAL A 83 -0.76 -8.81 -0.20
N PHE A 84 -1.30 -7.63 -0.48
CA PHE A 84 -2.63 -7.47 -1.06
C PHE A 84 -2.80 -8.31 -2.34
N LEU A 85 -1.88 -8.14 -3.30
CA LEU A 85 -1.93 -8.87 -4.58
C LEU A 85 -1.78 -10.38 -4.41
N LEU A 86 -0.86 -10.82 -3.54
CA LEU A 86 -0.64 -12.24 -3.28
C LEU A 86 -1.91 -12.91 -2.72
N VAL A 87 -2.53 -12.29 -1.72
CA VAL A 87 -3.75 -12.83 -1.11
C VAL A 87 -4.93 -12.75 -2.08
N ALA A 88 -5.08 -11.64 -2.81
CA ALA A 88 -6.13 -11.50 -3.81
C ALA A 88 -6.01 -12.54 -4.93
N ALA A 89 -4.80 -12.79 -5.43
CA ALA A 89 -4.53 -13.83 -6.41
C ALA A 89 -4.85 -15.22 -5.87
N LEU A 90 -4.45 -15.52 -4.63
CA LEU A 90 -4.73 -16.81 -3.99
C LEU A 90 -6.25 -17.07 -3.89
N VAL A 91 -7.00 -16.12 -3.34
CA VAL A 91 -8.44 -16.27 -3.10
C VAL A 91 -9.24 -16.30 -4.40
N SER A 92 -8.84 -15.50 -5.39
CA SER A 92 -9.45 -15.48 -6.72
C SER A 92 -9.07 -16.67 -7.62
N ALA A 93 -8.22 -17.60 -7.15
CA ALA A 93 -7.56 -18.63 -7.98
C ALA A 93 -6.90 -18.05 -9.25
N GLY A 94 -6.24 -16.91 -9.10
CA GLY A 94 -5.49 -16.26 -10.17
C GLY A 94 -6.33 -15.43 -11.14
N ALA A 95 -7.65 -15.30 -10.94
CA ALA A 95 -8.48 -14.46 -11.82
C ALA A 95 -8.03 -12.98 -11.84
N VAL A 96 -7.38 -12.53 -10.76
CA VAL A 96 -6.79 -11.18 -10.64
C VAL A 96 -5.44 -11.05 -11.38
N LEU A 97 -4.76 -12.15 -11.73
CA LEU A 97 -3.43 -12.13 -12.35
C LEU A 97 -3.49 -11.83 -13.85
N VAL A 98 -4.05 -10.68 -14.21
CA VAL A 98 -4.01 -10.14 -15.56
C VAL A 98 -2.63 -9.50 -15.78
N PRO A 99 -1.91 -9.80 -16.87
CA PRO A 99 -0.56 -9.30 -17.11
C PRO A 99 -0.44 -7.77 -17.03
N GLU A 100 -1.50 -7.07 -17.44
CA GLU A 100 -1.57 -5.61 -17.45
C GLU A 100 -1.86 -5.02 -16.06
N LEU A 101 -2.47 -5.78 -15.14
CA LEU A 101 -2.91 -5.26 -13.85
C LEU A 101 -1.75 -5.02 -12.89
N VAL A 102 -0.83 -5.99 -12.79
CA VAL A 102 0.32 -5.91 -11.88
C VAL A 102 1.14 -4.62 -12.06
N PRO A 103 1.56 -4.23 -13.27
CA PRO A 103 2.30 -2.98 -13.46
C PRO A 103 1.46 -1.74 -13.12
N ILE A 104 0.15 -1.74 -13.40
CA ILE A 104 -0.74 -0.62 -13.04
C ILE A 104 -0.82 -0.44 -11.52
N VAL A 105 -1.02 -1.54 -10.78
CA VAL A 105 -1.12 -1.54 -9.33
C VAL A 105 0.19 -1.06 -8.70
N TYR A 106 1.34 -1.57 -9.15
CA TYR A 106 2.63 -1.09 -8.65
C TYR A 106 2.95 0.35 -9.08
N ALA A 107 2.52 0.80 -10.26
CA ALA A 107 2.65 2.20 -10.66
C ALA A 107 1.81 3.13 -9.76
N ALA A 108 0.58 2.74 -9.43
CA ALA A 108 -0.25 3.48 -8.49
C ALA A 108 0.40 3.55 -7.08
N THR A 109 0.95 2.43 -6.60
CA THR A 109 1.72 2.37 -5.35
C THR A 109 2.93 3.28 -5.38
N LEU A 110 3.67 3.31 -6.50
CA LEU A 110 4.82 4.20 -6.68
C LEU A 110 4.38 5.67 -6.62
N VAL A 111 3.30 6.05 -7.31
CA VAL A 111 2.76 7.41 -7.28
C VAL A 111 2.40 7.84 -5.86
N VAL A 112 1.73 6.97 -5.08
CA VAL A 112 1.40 7.26 -3.68
C VAL A 112 2.65 7.37 -2.83
N ALA A 113 3.60 6.44 -2.98
CA ALA A 113 4.86 6.47 -2.24
C ALA A 113 5.65 7.77 -2.50
N LEU A 114 5.78 8.18 -3.76
CA LEU A 114 6.47 9.42 -4.12
C LEU A 114 5.74 10.66 -3.61
N SER A 115 4.41 10.69 -3.72
CA SER A 115 3.58 11.77 -3.19
C SER A 115 3.75 11.92 -1.68
N VAL A 116 3.70 10.81 -0.94
CA VAL A 116 3.84 10.81 0.52
C VAL A 116 5.27 11.14 0.95
N ALA A 117 6.28 10.70 0.21
CA ALA A 117 7.67 11.10 0.44
C ALA A 117 7.85 12.61 0.23
N ALA A 118 7.30 13.16 -0.86
CA ALA A 118 7.34 14.60 -1.13
C ALA A 118 6.63 15.40 -0.05
N LEU A 119 5.42 14.98 0.36
CA LEU A 119 4.68 15.60 1.47
C LEU A 119 5.48 15.54 2.77
N GLY A 120 6.01 14.38 3.13
CA GLY A 120 6.76 14.19 4.38
C GLY A 120 8.07 14.99 4.42
N VAL A 121 8.79 15.09 3.30
CA VAL A 121 10.09 15.77 3.24
C VAL A 121 9.96 17.27 3.03
N LEU A 122 8.99 17.74 2.23
CA LEU A 122 8.80 19.16 1.95
C LEU A 122 7.92 19.85 3.00
N GLY A 123 6.95 19.13 3.56
CA GLY A 123 6.03 19.62 4.59
C GLY A 123 6.54 19.45 6.02
N SER A 124 7.72 18.86 6.23
CA SER A 124 8.25 18.63 7.58
C SER A 124 8.48 19.95 8.33
N PRO A 125 7.97 20.07 9.58
CA PRO A 125 8.26 21.22 10.45
C PRO A 125 9.66 21.12 11.09
N TYR A 126 10.34 19.99 10.96
CA TYR A 126 11.65 19.76 11.57
C TYR A 126 12.75 20.30 10.65
N VAL A 127 13.32 21.44 11.02
CA VAL A 127 14.41 22.10 10.30
C VAL A 127 15.72 21.88 11.05
N LYS A 128 16.64 21.09 10.48
CA LYS A 128 18.07 21.00 10.85
C LYS A 128 18.89 20.38 9.72
#